data_AF-A0A7X7MLA5-F1
#
_entry.id   AF-A0A7X7MLA5-F1
#
_cell.length_a   1.000
_cell.length_b   1.000
_cell.length_c   1.000
_cell.angle_alpha   90.00
_cell.angle_beta   90.00
_cell.angle_gamma   90.00
#
_symmetry.space_group_name_H-M   'P 1'
#
loop_
_entity.id
_entity.type
_entity.pdbx_description
1 polymer ?
#
loop_
_entity_poly.entity_id
_entity_poly.type
_entity_poly.pdbx_seq_one_letter_code
_entity_poly.pdbx_strand_id
1 'polypeptide(L)'
;FLMQGLSDQEAFQAMVQELFGSQDELFSAGIKQAMTSGFWRHFTSISENRLFTRDFFGLPYPAMQTDELLYRFLQQYLPRVSKQTGRVVCEDMLLALREKILSHRLKKLFHDSLDRGLTAERKAAIEQTFAEVEQLLLQLEKEWESKRPGITPNIFTSAKPGLLEKLSQQLRLLAGGAFLRLRSCTPDEFVVQPISISLCCKGDWREVARGNYKADDIETALFERFIPIDPELGVPEAIRFELSGLGGRGLCYVEVHRPDGNVLVPAAITAVSGIVEHPEHILANDVNWAWFGKQSTREAYLNPGLAALKHSLTLTLKESTC
;
A
#
# COMPACT_ATOMS: atom_id res chain seq x y z
N PHE A 1 34.99 4.98 -11.08
CA PHE A 1 35.40 5.53 -9.79
C PHE A 1 35.60 4.36 -8.83
N LEU A 2 36.82 3.82 -8.81
CA LEU A 2 37.24 2.73 -7.93
C LEU A 2 37.53 3.33 -6.54
N MET A 3 36.93 2.75 -5.50
CA MET A 3 37.05 3.20 -4.12
C MET A 3 38.53 3.21 -3.68
N GLN A 4 39.05 4.40 -3.41
CA GLN A 4 40.40 4.61 -2.84
C GLN A 4 40.40 4.21 -1.36
N GLY A 5 40.36 2.92 -1.01
CA GLY A 5 40.72 2.42 0.32
C GLY A 5 39.97 2.99 1.55
N LEU A 6 38.97 3.84 1.36
CA LEU A 6 38.11 4.36 2.41
C LEU A 6 37.03 3.32 2.75
N SER A 7 36.74 3.17 4.04
CA SER A 7 35.55 2.47 4.49
C SER A 7 34.28 3.16 3.98
N ASP A 8 33.16 2.43 3.91
CA ASP A 8 31.85 2.97 3.52
C ASP A 8 31.47 4.22 4.34
N GLN A 9 31.85 4.25 5.61
CA GLN A 9 31.59 5.38 6.50
C GLN A 9 32.42 6.62 6.11
N GLU A 10 33.70 6.45 5.82
CA GLU A 10 34.57 7.55 5.41
C GLU A 10 34.17 8.09 4.02
N ALA A 11 33.81 7.20 3.10
CA ALA A 11 33.30 7.60 1.78
C ALA A 11 32.00 8.41 1.91
N PHE A 12 31.10 7.99 2.80
CA PHE A 12 29.84 8.70 3.04
C PHE A 12 30.07 10.06 3.71
N GLN A 13 30.94 10.16 4.71
CA GLN A 13 31.29 11.44 5.34
C GLN A 13 31.95 12.40 4.34
N ALA A 14 32.85 11.91 3.49
CA ALA A 14 33.47 12.69 2.43
C ALA A 14 32.42 13.25 1.46
N MET A 15 31.44 12.43 1.06
CA MET A 15 30.30 12.87 0.23
C MET A 15 29.49 13.96 0.94
N VAL A 16 29.18 13.81 2.23
CA VAL A 16 28.41 14.81 2.97
C VAL A 16 29.17 16.14 3.05
N GLN A 17 30.47 16.10 3.32
CA GLN A 17 31.32 17.30 3.32
C GLN A 17 31.44 17.92 1.92
N GLU A 18 31.55 17.11 0.88
CA GLU A 18 31.64 17.59 -0.49
C GLU A 18 30.33 18.21 -0.98
N LEU A 19 29.19 17.61 -0.67
CA LEU A 19 27.89 18.04 -1.19
C LEU A 19 27.27 19.14 -0.35
N PHE A 20 27.31 19.02 0.97
CA PHE A 20 26.64 19.93 1.91
C PHE A 20 27.59 20.89 2.61
N GLY A 21 28.89 20.60 2.62
CA GLY A 21 29.89 21.38 3.35
C GLY A 21 29.69 21.32 4.86
N SER A 22 29.31 20.15 5.37
CA SER A 22 29.12 19.84 6.79
C SER A 22 29.95 18.64 7.20
N GLN A 23 30.64 18.75 8.34
CA GLN A 23 31.33 17.65 9.03
C GLN A 23 30.56 17.19 10.29
N ASP A 24 29.34 17.71 10.51
CA ASP A 24 28.51 17.34 11.64
C ASP A 24 28.05 15.88 11.48
N GLU A 25 28.51 15.01 12.38
CA GLU A 25 28.20 13.57 12.36
C GLU A 25 26.70 13.29 12.46
N LEU A 26 25.96 14.09 13.24
CA LEU A 26 24.52 13.94 13.38
C LEU A 26 23.81 14.32 12.08
N PHE A 27 24.27 15.38 11.40
CA PHE A 27 23.77 15.72 10.08
C PHE A 27 24.05 14.62 9.07
N SER A 28 25.27 14.07 9.04
CA SER A 28 25.60 12.92 8.18
C SER A 28 24.68 11.73 8.46
N ALA A 29 24.43 11.39 9.73
CA ALA A 29 23.52 10.31 10.10
C ALA A 29 22.08 10.57 9.61
N GLY A 30 21.59 11.81 9.73
CA GLY A 30 20.29 12.20 9.21
C GLY A 30 20.19 12.10 7.69
N ILE A 31 21.21 12.56 6.94
CA ILE A 31 21.25 12.40 5.48
C ILE A 31 21.25 10.92 5.10
N LYS A 32 22.04 10.09 5.81
CA LYS A 32 22.07 8.64 5.58
C LYS A 32 20.68 8.04 5.77
N GLN A 33 20.02 8.35 6.88
CA GLN A 33 18.67 7.86 7.17
C GLN A 33 17.65 8.28 6.11
N ALA A 34 17.72 9.52 5.62
CA ALA A 34 16.82 10.01 4.59
C ALA A 34 17.05 9.33 3.23
N MET A 35 18.30 8.95 2.92
CA MET A 35 18.62 8.18 1.72
C MET A 35 18.19 6.71 1.84
N THR A 36 18.41 6.06 2.99
CA THR A 36 18.14 4.63 3.19
C THR A 36 16.67 4.32 3.44
N SER A 37 15.92 5.23 4.05
CA SER A 37 14.46 5.12 4.16
C SER A 37 13.73 5.31 2.82
N GLY A 38 14.49 5.52 1.73
CA GLY A 38 14.04 5.64 0.36
C GLY A 38 13.35 6.98 0.08
N PHE A 39 13.69 7.61 -1.04
CA PHE A 39 12.77 8.55 -1.66
C PHE A 39 11.66 7.71 -2.30
N TRP A 40 10.42 7.90 -1.85
CA TRP A 40 9.31 7.17 -2.42
C TRP A 40 9.18 7.58 -3.89
N ARG A 41 8.81 6.64 -4.75
CA ARG A 41 8.39 6.99 -6.10
C ARG A 41 7.11 7.80 -5.92
N HIS A 42 7.19 9.12 -6.06
CA HIS A 42 6.18 10.11 -5.68
C HIS A 42 4.73 9.55 -5.70
N PHE A 43 4.26 9.13 -6.88
CA PHE A 43 2.89 8.66 -7.08
C PHE A 43 2.50 7.32 -6.43
N THR A 44 3.46 6.44 -6.15
CA THR A 44 3.19 5.15 -5.47
C THR A 44 2.85 5.34 -4.00
N SER A 45 3.34 6.44 -3.41
CA SER A 45 3.12 6.79 -2.01
C SER A 45 1.68 7.20 -1.72
N ILE A 46 0.83 7.41 -2.71
CA ILE A 46 -0.58 7.78 -2.49
C ILE A 46 -1.48 6.89 -3.35
N SER A 47 -1.05 5.64 -3.55
CA SER A 47 -1.77 4.65 -4.34
C SER A 47 -2.91 3.99 -3.57
N GLU A 48 -3.90 3.46 -4.30
CA GLU A 48 -4.95 2.63 -3.71
C GLU A 48 -4.38 1.40 -2.99
N ASN A 49 -3.29 0.82 -3.51
CA ASN A 49 -2.62 -0.30 -2.85
C ASN A 49 -2.21 0.10 -1.43
N ARG A 50 -1.59 1.28 -1.29
CA ARG A 50 -1.13 1.76 0.01
C ARG A 50 -2.25 2.16 0.98
N LEU A 51 -3.24 2.90 0.49
CA LEU A 51 -4.28 3.49 1.35
C LEU A 51 -5.30 2.47 1.85
N PHE A 52 -5.45 1.35 1.13
CA PHE A 52 -6.37 0.28 1.45
C PHE A 52 -5.66 -1.03 1.84
N THR A 53 -4.39 -0.96 2.23
CA THR A 53 -3.65 -2.12 2.76
C THR A 53 -2.96 -1.74 4.05
N ARG A 54 -3.03 -2.59 5.07
CA ARG A 54 -2.18 -2.52 6.26
C ARG A 54 -1.58 -3.86 6.57
N ASP A 55 -0.44 -3.83 7.24
CA ASP A 55 0.18 -5.04 7.76
C ASP A 55 -0.68 -5.63 8.88
N PHE A 56 -0.51 -6.92 9.16
CA PHE A 56 -1.30 -7.59 10.20
C PHE A 56 -1.18 -6.93 11.57
N PHE A 57 0.01 -6.40 11.90
CA PHE A 57 0.26 -5.68 13.16
C PHE A 57 -0.23 -4.23 13.16
N GLY A 58 -0.90 -3.79 12.10
CA GLY A 58 -1.49 -2.46 11.98
C GLY A 58 -0.66 -1.52 11.11
N LEU A 59 -0.70 -0.24 11.45
CA LEU A 59 0.02 0.80 10.72
C LEU A 59 1.47 0.92 11.22
N PRO A 60 2.44 1.24 10.34
CA PRO A 60 3.85 1.35 10.69
C PRO A 60 4.15 2.67 11.45
N TYR A 61 3.53 2.88 12.61
CA TYR A 61 3.67 4.10 13.42
C TYR A 61 5.13 4.49 13.71
N PRO A 62 6.08 3.56 13.99
CA PRO A 62 7.48 3.93 14.18
C PRO A 62 8.10 4.58 12.94
N ALA A 63 7.82 4.07 11.74
CA ALA A 63 8.30 4.65 10.49
C ALA A 63 7.67 6.03 10.24
N MET A 64 6.36 6.16 10.50
CA MET A 64 5.65 7.45 10.37
C MET A 64 6.29 8.54 11.27
N GLN A 65 6.57 8.21 12.53
CA GLN A 65 7.21 9.14 13.47
C GLN A 65 8.64 9.46 13.07
N THR A 66 9.39 8.47 12.56
CA THR A 66 10.76 8.65 12.08
C THR A 66 10.81 9.65 10.92
N ASP A 67 9.91 9.54 9.94
CA ASP A 67 9.84 10.48 8.81
C ASP A 67 9.50 11.91 9.27
N GLU A 68 8.58 12.08 10.24
CA GLU A 68 8.27 13.41 10.82
C GLU A 68 9.46 14.02 11.56
N LEU A 69 10.16 13.23 12.38
CA LEU A 69 11.34 13.68 13.11
C LEU A 69 12.46 14.06 12.15
N LEU A 70 12.68 13.24 11.12
CA LEU A 70 13.70 13.48 10.11
C LEU A 70 13.42 14.74 9.28
N TYR A 71 12.15 14.98 8.94
CA TYR A 71 11.74 16.23 8.29
C TYR A 71 12.09 17.45 9.13
N ARG A 72 11.70 17.47 10.42
CA ARG A 72 12.02 18.58 11.33
C ARG A 72 13.53 18.76 11.52
N PHE A 73 14.25 17.64 11.64
CA PHE A 73 15.70 17.62 11.77
C PHE A 73 16.37 18.28 10.57
N LEU A 74 16.08 17.83 9.35
CA LEU A 74 16.67 18.39 8.13
C LEU A 74 16.26 19.85 7.92
N GLN A 75 15.03 20.23 8.27
CA GLN A 75 14.55 21.60 8.18
C GLN A 75 15.36 22.54 9.09
N GLN A 76 15.69 22.10 10.30
CA GLN A 76 16.53 22.86 11.23
C GLN A 76 17.99 22.97 10.75
N TYR A 77 18.48 21.96 10.03
CA TYR A 77 19.85 21.91 9.52
C TYR A 77 20.03 22.63 8.18
N LEU A 78 18.99 22.80 7.38
CA LEU A 78 19.04 23.45 6.06
C LEU A 78 19.79 24.81 6.06
N PRO A 79 19.58 25.74 7.03
CA PRO A 79 20.32 27.00 7.07
C PRO A 79 21.84 26.83 7.27
N ARG A 80 22.28 25.70 7.83
CA ARG A 80 23.69 25.39 8.12
C ARG A 80 24.41 24.77 6.92
N VAL A 81 23.68 24.36 5.89
CA VAL A 81 24.26 23.82 4.65
C VAL A 81 24.96 24.97 3.92
N SER A 82 26.28 24.86 3.74
CA SER A 82 27.11 25.96 3.21
C SER A 82 27.20 25.97 1.69
N LYS A 83 26.93 24.83 1.04
CA LYS A 83 27.02 24.67 -0.42
C LYS A 83 25.66 24.74 -1.09
N GLN A 84 25.57 25.47 -2.20
CA GLN A 84 24.32 25.64 -2.94
C GLN A 84 23.74 24.31 -3.44
N THR A 85 24.57 23.43 -3.99
CA THR A 85 24.13 22.10 -4.45
C THR A 85 23.55 21.27 -3.31
N GLY A 86 24.21 21.26 -2.14
CA GLY A 86 23.69 20.60 -0.95
C GLY A 86 22.38 21.18 -0.45
N ARG A 87 22.15 22.50 -0.58
CA ARG A 87 20.87 23.12 -0.23
C ARG A 87 19.75 22.60 -1.12
N VAL A 88 19.96 22.59 -2.43
CA VAL A 88 18.98 22.06 -3.41
C VAL A 88 18.65 20.59 -3.12
N VAL A 89 19.68 19.77 -2.84
CA VAL A 89 19.47 18.36 -2.48
C VAL A 89 18.67 18.24 -1.19
N CYS A 90 19.03 18.97 -0.13
CA CYS A 90 18.33 18.93 1.15
C CYS A 90 16.86 19.40 1.02
N GLU A 91 16.59 20.41 0.19
CA GLU A 91 15.23 20.86 -0.12
C GLU A 91 14.42 19.75 -0.82
N ASP A 92 15.01 19.05 -1.79
CA ASP A 92 14.35 17.91 -2.44
C ASP A 92 14.08 16.76 -1.45
N MET A 93 14.99 16.51 -0.52
CA MET A 93 14.78 15.53 0.56
C MET A 93 13.60 15.94 1.45
N LEU A 94 13.49 17.22 1.80
CA LEU A 94 12.39 17.75 2.59
C LEU A 94 11.05 17.63 1.86
N LEU A 95 11.01 17.88 0.55
CA LEU A 95 9.79 17.70 -0.25
C LEU A 95 9.37 16.23 -0.31
N ALA A 96 10.31 15.31 -0.50
CA ALA A 96 10.03 13.88 -0.47
C ALA A 96 9.54 13.40 0.90
N LEU A 97 10.15 13.88 2.00
CA LEU A 97 9.67 13.58 3.36
C LEU A 97 8.27 14.16 3.62
N ARG A 98 8.00 15.38 3.15
CA ARG A 98 6.67 15.98 3.25
C ARG A 98 5.62 15.13 2.52
N GLU A 99 5.95 14.59 1.35
CA GLU A 99 5.09 13.65 0.64
C GLU A 99 4.79 12.39 1.48
N LYS A 100 5.82 11.77 2.06
CA LYS A 100 5.64 10.61 2.96
C LYS A 100 4.73 10.94 4.13
N ILE A 101 4.91 12.10 4.78
CA ILE A 101 4.10 12.52 5.92
C ILE A 101 2.62 12.67 5.51
N LEU A 102 2.35 13.29 4.36
CA LEU A 102 1.00 13.42 3.82
C LEU A 102 0.39 12.05 3.49
N SER A 103 1.18 11.17 2.88
CA SER A 103 0.82 9.79 2.61
C SER A 103 0.47 8.99 3.87
N HIS A 104 1.29 9.08 4.91
CA HIS A 104 1.06 8.44 6.22
C HIS A 104 -0.22 8.96 6.88
N ARG A 105 -0.44 10.28 6.82
CA ARG A 105 -1.65 10.93 7.31
C ARG A 105 -2.89 10.41 6.59
N LEU A 106 -2.86 10.36 5.25
CA LEU A 106 -3.95 9.79 4.46
C LEU A 106 -4.20 8.33 4.81
N LYS A 107 -3.15 7.50 4.86
CA LYS A 107 -3.27 6.09 5.22
C LYS A 107 -3.94 5.92 6.59
N LYS A 108 -3.50 6.68 7.60
CA LYS A 108 -4.13 6.68 8.93
C LYS A 108 -5.61 7.06 8.87
N LEU A 109 -5.94 8.17 8.20
CA LEU A 109 -7.33 8.64 8.08
C LEU A 109 -8.24 7.64 7.36
N PHE A 110 -7.73 6.99 6.30
CA PHE A 110 -8.46 5.94 5.58
C PHE A 110 -8.73 4.74 6.48
N HIS A 111 -7.71 4.20 7.15
CA HIS A 111 -7.88 3.06 8.04
C HIS A 111 -8.74 3.37 9.27
N ASP A 112 -8.61 4.56 9.86
CA ASP A 112 -9.51 5.00 10.94
C ASP A 112 -10.97 5.10 10.46
N SER A 113 -11.19 5.46 9.20
CA SER A 113 -12.52 5.52 8.60
C SER A 113 -13.07 4.14 8.24
N LEU A 114 -12.22 3.20 7.82
CA LEU A 114 -12.59 1.81 7.56
C LEU A 114 -12.95 1.08 8.86
N ASP A 115 -12.19 1.30 9.93
CA ASP A 115 -12.43 0.62 11.22
C ASP A 115 -13.58 1.25 12.04
N ARG A 116 -13.81 2.57 11.90
CA ARG A 116 -14.69 3.33 12.82
C ARG A 116 -15.73 4.22 12.11
N GLY A 117 -15.86 4.08 10.80
CA GLY A 117 -16.73 4.91 9.97
C GLY A 117 -16.13 6.27 9.59
N LEU A 118 -16.54 6.76 8.42
CA LEU A 118 -16.17 8.08 7.90
C LEU A 118 -17.06 9.17 8.51
N THR A 119 -16.56 9.87 9.52
CA THR A 119 -17.25 11.05 10.08
C THR A 119 -17.04 12.28 9.21
N ALA A 120 -17.84 13.33 9.44
CA ALA A 120 -17.66 14.61 8.78
C ALA A 120 -16.28 15.23 9.07
N GLU A 121 -15.76 15.13 10.31
CA GLU A 121 -14.42 15.65 10.61
C GLU A 121 -13.32 14.85 9.90
N ARG A 122 -13.42 13.52 9.86
CA ARG A 122 -12.46 12.67 9.13
C ARG A 122 -12.47 12.97 7.64
N LYS A 123 -13.66 13.12 7.05
CA LYS A 123 -13.81 13.50 5.64
C LYS A 123 -13.13 14.84 5.36
N ALA A 124 -13.40 15.86 6.16
CA ALA A 124 -12.79 17.17 6.02
C ALA A 124 -11.26 17.11 6.16
N ALA A 125 -10.73 16.30 7.09
CA ALA A 125 -9.30 16.10 7.25
C ALA A 125 -8.64 15.41 6.04
N ILE A 126 -9.34 14.45 5.41
CA ILE A 126 -8.88 13.80 4.17
C ILE A 126 -8.84 14.83 3.02
N GLU A 127 -9.91 15.60 2.83
CA GLU A 127 -10.00 16.62 1.79
C GLU A 127 -8.94 17.71 1.97
N GLN A 128 -8.68 18.14 3.21
CA GLN A 128 -7.59 19.05 3.52
C GLN A 128 -6.23 18.45 3.14
N THR A 129 -6.01 17.17 3.47
CA THR A 129 -4.75 16.50 3.13
C THR A 129 -4.59 16.33 1.62
N PHE A 130 -5.67 16.11 0.86
CA PHE A 130 -5.65 16.12 -0.61
C PHE A 130 -5.23 17.48 -1.17
N ALA A 131 -5.74 18.58 -0.61
CA ALA A 131 -5.32 19.92 -0.99
C ALA A 131 -3.82 20.14 -0.70
N GLU A 132 -3.30 19.68 0.45
CA GLU A 132 -1.87 19.75 0.76
C GLU A 132 -1.01 18.94 -0.22
N VAL A 133 -1.49 17.76 -0.64
CA VAL A 133 -0.84 16.93 -1.69
C VAL A 133 -0.81 17.68 -3.02
N GLU A 134 -1.93 18.27 -3.44
CA GLU A 134 -2.00 19.05 -4.69
C GLU A 134 -1.00 20.22 -4.67
N GLN A 135 -0.92 20.97 -3.58
CA GLN A 135 0.04 22.07 -3.42
C GLN A 135 1.49 21.57 -3.51
N LEU A 136 1.80 20.43 -2.91
CA LEU A 136 3.13 19.82 -3.02
C LEU A 136 3.47 19.42 -4.46
N LEU A 137 2.53 18.81 -5.18
CA LEU A 137 2.72 18.41 -6.57
C LEU A 137 2.88 19.61 -7.50
N LEU A 138 2.15 20.71 -7.26
CA LEU A 138 2.33 21.97 -7.98
C LEU A 138 3.72 22.58 -7.76
N GLN A 139 4.23 22.50 -6.52
CA GLN A 139 5.58 22.95 -6.21
C GLN A 139 6.63 22.11 -6.95
N LEU A 140 6.52 20.78 -6.88
CA LEU A 140 7.42 19.85 -7.55
C LEU A 140 7.40 20.02 -9.07
N GLU A 141 6.22 20.25 -9.65
CA GLU A 141 6.05 20.55 -11.07
C GLU A 141 6.79 21.83 -11.48
N LYS A 142 6.61 22.92 -10.71
CA LYS A 142 7.24 24.21 -10.98
C LYS A 142 8.77 24.15 -10.87
N GLU A 143 9.28 23.40 -9.90
CA GLU A 143 10.72 23.31 -9.65
C GLU A 143 11.44 22.33 -10.59
N TRP A 144 10.70 21.46 -11.29
CA TRP A 144 11.24 20.37 -12.11
C TRP A 144 12.32 20.84 -13.08
N GLU A 145 12.01 21.77 -13.99
CA GLU A 145 12.95 22.19 -15.04
C GLU A 145 14.22 22.82 -14.45
N SER A 146 14.07 23.60 -13.37
CA SER A 146 15.21 24.25 -12.71
C SER A 146 16.14 23.27 -11.99
N LYS A 147 15.59 22.19 -11.42
CA LYS A 147 16.35 21.20 -10.63
C LYS A 147 16.78 20.00 -11.46
N ARG A 148 16.10 19.71 -12.57
CA ARG A 148 16.30 18.53 -13.43
C ARG A 148 16.30 18.92 -14.92
N PRO A 149 17.16 19.89 -15.33
CA PRO A 149 17.17 20.39 -16.70
C PRO A 149 17.47 19.26 -17.70
N GLY A 150 16.71 19.22 -18.80
CA GLY A 150 16.88 18.23 -19.86
C GLY A 150 16.21 16.87 -19.61
N ILE A 151 15.56 16.66 -18.45
CA ILE A 151 14.75 15.46 -18.20
C ILE A 151 13.30 15.74 -18.58
N THR A 152 12.86 15.22 -19.73
CA THR A 152 11.49 15.37 -20.24
C THR A 152 10.80 14.02 -20.49
N PRO A 153 9.46 13.94 -20.38
CA PRO A 153 8.55 14.99 -19.91
C PRO A 153 8.60 15.20 -18.39
N ASN A 154 8.13 16.36 -17.91
CA ASN A 154 7.88 16.58 -16.49
C ASN A 154 6.81 15.59 -16.01
N ILE A 155 7.21 14.66 -15.15
CA ILE A 155 6.33 13.58 -14.68
C ILE A 155 5.16 14.12 -13.85
N PHE A 156 5.32 15.25 -13.17
CA PHE A 156 4.25 15.84 -12.38
C PHE A 156 3.17 16.43 -13.28
N THR A 157 3.54 17.08 -14.39
CA THR A 157 2.57 17.57 -15.38
C THR A 157 1.73 16.43 -15.94
N SER A 158 2.34 15.27 -16.24
CA SER A 158 1.63 14.15 -16.86
C SER A 158 0.84 13.28 -15.87
N ALA A 159 1.36 13.05 -14.66
CA ALA A 159 0.77 12.10 -13.71
C ALA A 159 -0.16 12.74 -12.67
N LYS A 160 0.02 14.03 -12.33
CA LYS A 160 -0.77 14.72 -11.28
C LYS A 160 -2.29 14.65 -11.51
N PRO A 161 -2.85 14.95 -12.70
CA PRO A 161 -4.30 14.94 -12.90
C PRO A 161 -4.93 13.58 -12.58
N GLY A 162 -4.30 12.50 -13.08
CA GLY A 162 -4.76 11.14 -12.84
C GLY A 162 -4.63 10.69 -11.38
N LEU A 163 -3.63 11.22 -10.64
CA LEU A 163 -3.53 10.97 -9.20
C LEU A 163 -4.67 11.65 -8.42
N LEU A 164 -4.96 12.92 -8.71
CA LEU A 164 -6.02 13.67 -8.02
C LEU A 164 -7.42 13.09 -8.30
N GLU A 165 -7.65 12.62 -9.53
CA GLU A 165 -8.88 11.90 -9.89
C GLU A 165 -9.00 10.60 -9.09
N LYS A 166 -7.93 9.80 -9.01
CA LYS A 166 -7.90 8.56 -8.21
C LYS A 166 -8.15 8.83 -6.73
N LEU A 167 -7.56 9.87 -6.15
CA LEU A 167 -7.80 10.25 -4.75
C LEU A 167 -9.27 10.59 -4.50
N SER A 168 -9.87 11.36 -5.41
CA SER A 168 -11.29 11.71 -5.35
C SER A 168 -12.18 10.47 -5.46
N GLN A 169 -11.84 9.53 -6.36
CA GLN A 169 -12.54 8.26 -6.49
C GLN A 169 -12.43 7.41 -5.21
N GLN A 170 -11.24 7.31 -4.62
CA GLN A 170 -10.99 6.57 -3.39
C GLN A 170 -11.79 7.12 -2.21
N LEU A 171 -11.93 8.45 -2.10
CA LEU A 171 -12.78 9.06 -1.07
C LEU A 171 -14.27 8.75 -1.30
N ARG A 172 -14.75 8.74 -2.56
CA ARG A 172 -16.12 8.32 -2.88
C ARG A 172 -16.39 6.87 -2.49
N LEU A 173 -15.44 5.99 -2.79
CA LEU A 173 -15.50 4.57 -2.41
C LEU A 173 -15.55 4.39 -0.89
N LEU A 174 -14.69 5.12 -0.16
CA LEU A 174 -14.69 5.11 1.31
C LEU A 174 -16.02 5.63 1.88
N ALA A 175 -16.60 6.67 1.28
CA ALA A 175 -17.90 7.21 1.67
C ALA A 175 -19.07 6.26 1.39
N GLY A 176 -18.90 5.31 0.46
CA GLY A 176 -19.90 4.27 0.20
C GLY A 176 -20.09 3.29 1.36
N GLY A 177 -19.10 3.16 2.25
CA GLY A 177 -19.20 2.35 3.47
C GLY A 177 -19.31 0.84 3.25
N ALA A 178 -19.25 0.37 2.00
CA ALA A 178 -19.26 -1.05 1.65
C ALA A 178 -17.86 -1.49 1.20
N PHE A 179 -17.32 -2.53 1.83
CA PHE A 179 -16.02 -3.08 1.45
C PHE A 179 -15.84 -4.52 1.93
N LEU A 180 -14.92 -5.24 1.29
CA LEU A 180 -14.35 -6.48 1.81
C LEU A 180 -13.11 -6.16 2.63
N ARG A 181 -12.98 -6.76 3.81
CA ARG A 181 -11.71 -6.84 4.53
C ARG A 181 -11.17 -8.24 4.36
N LEU A 182 -10.13 -8.40 3.55
CA LEU A 182 -9.51 -9.68 3.24
C LEU A 182 -8.15 -9.78 3.94
N ARG A 183 -8.01 -10.74 4.87
CA ARG A 183 -6.70 -11.09 5.44
C ARG A 183 -6.00 -12.09 4.54
N SER A 184 -4.79 -11.76 4.13
CA SER A 184 -3.98 -12.55 3.21
C SER A 184 -2.61 -12.87 3.79
N CYS A 185 -2.06 -14.01 3.38
CA CYS A 185 -0.68 -14.42 3.62
C CYS A 185 0.00 -14.63 2.26
N THR A 186 1.01 -13.81 1.96
CA THR A 186 1.76 -13.85 0.70
C THR A 186 3.26 -13.90 0.99
N PRO A 187 3.83 -15.09 1.22
CA PRO A 187 5.26 -15.23 1.56
C PRO A 187 6.21 -14.85 0.42
N ASP A 188 5.82 -15.08 -0.83
CA ASP A 188 6.57 -14.68 -2.02
C ASP A 188 5.82 -13.55 -2.72
N GLU A 189 6.24 -12.30 -2.47
CA GLU A 189 5.63 -11.13 -3.10
C GLU A 189 5.98 -10.96 -4.59
N PHE A 190 6.94 -11.72 -5.13
CA PHE A 190 7.39 -11.58 -6.51
C PHE A 190 6.53 -12.38 -7.49
N VAL A 191 6.01 -13.53 -7.07
CA VAL A 191 5.26 -14.46 -7.94
C VAL A 191 3.79 -14.59 -7.52
N VAL A 192 3.19 -13.46 -7.12
CA VAL A 192 1.81 -13.44 -6.64
C VAL A 192 0.82 -13.41 -7.79
N GLN A 193 -0.07 -14.39 -7.82
CA GLN A 193 -1.14 -14.45 -8.82
C GLN A 193 -2.32 -13.52 -8.49
N PRO A 194 -3.03 -13.06 -9.53
CA PRO A 194 -4.23 -12.27 -9.34
C PRO A 194 -5.33 -13.13 -8.74
N ILE A 195 -6.03 -12.56 -7.77
CA ILE A 195 -7.27 -13.13 -7.23
C ILE A 195 -8.45 -12.41 -7.86
N SER A 196 -9.43 -13.18 -8.31
CA SER A 196 -10.78 -12.72 -8.61
C SER A 196 -11.67 -13.02 -7.40
N ILE A 197 -12.45 -12.03 -6.99
CA ILE A 197 -13.39 -12.12 -5.89
C ILE A 197 -14.77 -11.80 -6.43
N SER A 198 -15.70 -12.72 -6.25
CA SER A 198 -17.09 -12.58 -6.68
C SER A 198 -18.04 -12.73 -5.50
N LEU A 199 -19.10 -11.93 -5.49
CA LEU A 199 -20.19 -12.04 -4.52
C LEU A 199 -21.45 -12.54 -5.21
N CYS A 200 -22.22 -13.38 -4.52
CA CYS A 200 -23.53 -13.86 -4.96
C CYS A 200 -24.62 -13.10 -4.23
N CYS A 201 -25.47 -12.39 -4.96
CA CYS A 201 -26.63 -11.67 -4.40
C CYS A 201 -27.89 -12.18 -5.11
N LYS A 202 -28.87 -12.72 -4.37
CA LYS A 202 -30.11 -13.27 -4.95
C LYS A 202 -29.87 -14.31 -6.06
N GLY A 203 -28.82 -15.11 -5.94
CA GLY A 203 -28.41 -16.11 -6.92
C GLY A 203 -27.51 -15.61 -8.06
N ASP A 204 -27.32 -14.29 -8.21
CA ASP A 204 -26.49 -13.71 -9.27
C ASP A 204 -25.06 -13.48 -8.79
N TRP A 205 -24.09 -14.09 -9.50
CA TRP A 205 -22.67 -13.88 -9.25
C TRP A 205 -22.15 -12.63 -9.97
N ARG A 206 -21.46 -11.74 -9.23
CA ARG A 206 -20.78 -10.57 -9.78
C ARG A 206 -19.34 -10.51 -9.30
N GLU A 207 -18.39 -10.35 -10.22
CA GLU A 207 -16.99 -10.06 -9.88
C GLU A 207 -16.93 -8.64 -9.30
N VAL A 208 -16.53 -8.53 -8.03
CA VAL A 208 -16.42 -7.24 -7.34
C VAL A 208 -14.99 -6.74 -7.28
N ALA A 209 -14.01 -7.64 -7.47
CA ALA A 209 -12.61 -7.28 -7.45
C ALA A 209 -11.74 -8.28 -8.20
N ARG A 210 -10.69 -7.77 -8.82
CA ARG A 210 -9.62 -8.57 -9.43
C ARG A 210 -8.30 -7.85 -9.28
N GLY A 211 -7.28 -8.51 -8.74
CA GLY A 211 -5.97 -7.88 -8.63
C GLY A 211 -4.87 -8.69 -7.97
N ASN A 212 -3.64 -8.17 -8.09
CA ASN A 212 -2.44 -8.67 -7.44
C ASN A 212 -2.22 -7.91 -6.12
N TYR A 213 -2.98 -8.26 -5.08
CA TYR A 213 -2.82 -7.61 -3.77
C TYR A 213 -1.57 -8.13 -3.06
N LYS A 214 -0.78 -7.22 -2.48
CA LYS A 214 0.47 -7.49 -1.76
C LYS A 214 0.49 -6.69 -0.46
N ALA A 215 1.40 -7.02 0.45
CA ALA A 215 1.61 -6.18 1.61
C ALA A 215 2.11 -4.79 1.18
N ASP A 216 2.01 -3.84 2.09
CA ASP A 216 2.58 -2.51 1.88
C ASP A 216 4.10 -2.52 2.16
N ASP A 217 4.53 -3.42 3.05
CA ASP A 217 5.92 -3.68 3.41
C ASP A 217 6.35 -5.09 2.98
N ILE A 218 7.55 -5.20 2.39
CA ILE A 218 8.15 -6.46 1.96
C ILE A 218 8.63 -7.33 3.13
N GLU A 219 8.71 -6.76 4.34
CA GLU A 219 9.13 -7.47 5.55
C GLU A 219 8.01 -8.34 6.16
N THR A 220 6.77 -8.22 5.67
CA THR A 220 5.64 -9.02 6.15
C THR A 220 4.96 -9.79 5.03
N ALA A 221 4.61 -11.05 5.32
CA ALA A 221 3.75 -11.85 4.46
C ALA A 221 2.26 -11.67 4.81
N LEU A 222 1.95 -11.28 6.05
CA LEU A 222 0.59 -11.19 6.57
C LEU A 222 0.09 -9.74 6.55
N PHE A 223 -1.02 -9.52 5.85
CA PHE A 223 -1.61 -8.19 5.69
C PHE A 223 -3.13 -8.26 5.51
N GLU A 224 -3.78 -7.11 5.64
CA GLU A 224 -5.19 -6.92 5.37
C GLU A 224 -5.37 -6.00 4.18
N ARG A 225 -6.15 -6.46 3.20
CA ARG A 225 -6.60 -5.67 2.06
C ARG A 225 -8.05 -5.26 2.26
N PHE A 226 -8.31 -3.98 2.08
CA PHE A 226 -9.64 -3.41 2.07
C PHE A 226 -10.04 -3.17 0.61
N ILE A 227 -11.18 -3.69 0.21
CA ILE A 227 -11.62 -3.68 -1.19
C ILE A 227 -13.00 -3.05 -1.22
N PRO A 228 -13.12 -1.77 -1.60
CA PRO A 228 -14.42 -1.16 -1.76
C PRO A 228 -15.30 -1.93 -2.74
N ILE A 229 -16.56 -2.09 -2.41
CA ILE A 229 -17.57 -2.72 -3.26
C ILE A 229 -18.72 -1.77 -3.50
N ASP A 230 -19.52 -2.05 -4.52
CA ASP A 230 -20.73 -1.28 -4.81
C ASP A 230 -21.71 -1.33 -3.62
N PRO A 231 -22.07 -0.19 -2.99
CA PRO A 231 -23.02 -0.18 -1.88
C PRO A 231 -24.43 -0.62 -2.28
N GLU A 232 -24.76 -0.59 -3.57
CA GLU A 232 -26.08 -0.97 -4.11
C GLU A 232 -26.14 -2.45 -4.56
N LEU A 233 -25.06 -3.22 -4.35
CA LEU A 233 -24.94 -4.62 -4.78
C LEU A 233 -26.02 -5.55 -4.19
N GLY A 234 -26.63 -5.18 -3.06
CA GLY A 234 -27.56 -6.02 -2.29
C GLY A 234 -26.88 -6.74 -1.13
N VAL A 235 -27.56 -7.71 -0.52
CA VAL A 235 -27.01 -8.53 0.57
C VAL A 235 -26.36 -9.78 -0.02
N PRO A 236 -25.03 -9.95 0.12
CA PRO A 236 -24.35 -11.14 -0.38
C PRO A 236 -24.69 -12.37 0.46
N GLU A 237 -25.05 -13.46 -0.21
CA GLU A 237 -25.32 -14.78 0.41
C GLU A 237 -24.08 -15.68 0.37
N ALA A 238 -23.19 -15.45 -0.59
CA ALA A 238 -21.96 -16.20 -0.77
C ALA A 238 -20.84 -15.35 -1.36
N ILE A 239 -19.61 -15.80 -1.14
CA ILE A 239 -18.39 -15.25 -1.74
C ILE A 239 -17.62 -16.37 -2.43
N ARG A 240 -17.02 -16.06 -3.58
CA ARG A 240 -16.14 -16.96 -4.32
C ARG A 240 -14.80 -16.31 -4.57
N PHE A 241 -13.75 -17.03 -4.19
CA PHE A 241 -12.37 -16.69 -4.54
C PHE A 241 -11.93 -17.58 -5.71
N GLU A 242 -11.28 -16.98 -6.69
CA GLU A 242 -10.71 -17.69 -7.84
C GLU A 242 -9.31 -17.17 -8.15
N LEU A 243 -8.35 -18.08 -8.29
CA LEU A 243 -6.98 -17.78 -8.68
C LEU A 243 -6.54 -18.77 -9.76
N SER A 244 -5.65 -18.34 -10.63
CA SER A 244 -4.99 -19.19 -11.62
C SER A 244 -3.50 -18.90 -11.61
N GLY A 245 -2.65 -19.91 -11.79
CA GLY A 245 -1.22 -19.70 -12.02
C GLY A 245 -0.31 -20.30 -10.95
N LEU A 246 0.90 -19.73 -10.89
CA LEU A 246 2.09 -20.28 -10.23
C LEU A 246 2.35 -19.61 -8.88
N GLY A 247 2.91 -20.33 -7.90
CA GLY A 247 3.42 -19.74 -6.65
C GLY A 247 2.39 -19.61 -5.52
N GLY A 248 1.11 -19.66 -5.85
CA GLY A 248 0.01 -19.73 -4.89
C GLY A 248 -0.17 -18.49 -4.00
N ARG A 249 -1.15 -18.56 -3.09
CA ARG A 249 -1.48 -17.49 -2.13
C ARG A 249 -2.25 -18.06 -0.94
N GLY A 250 -1.93 -17.61 0.27
CA GLY A 250 -2.72 -17.87 1.46
C GLY A 250 -3.84 -16.83 1.65
N LEU A 251 -5.07 -17.28 1.88
CA LEU A 251 -6.17 -16.44 2.36
C LEU A 251 -6.55 -16.90 3.77
N CYS A 252 -6.57 -15.97 4.73
CA CYS A 252 -6.79 -16.30 6.14
C CYS A 252 -8.24 -16.10 6.54
N TYR A 253 -8.84 -14.97 6.19
CA TYR A 253 -10.19 -14.62 6.61
C TYR A 253 -10.76 -13.52 5.74
N VAL A 254 -12.09 -13.42 5.66
CA VAL A 254 -12.77 -12.33 4.95
C VAL A 254 -13.95 -11.82 5.76
N GLU A 255 -14.18 -10.51 5.71
CA GLU A 255 -15.39 -9.87 6.21
C GLU A 255 -15.99 -9.04 5.08
N VAL A 256 -17.32 -9.03 4.97
CA VAL A 256 -18.06 -8.12 4.09
C VAL A 256 -18.73 -7.07 4.95
N HIS A 257 -18.20 -5.85 4.91
CA HIS A 257 -18.77 -4.70 5.60
C HIS A 257 -19.80 -4.04 4.69
N ARG A 258 -21.00 -3.79 5.23
CA ARG A 258 -22.12 -3.22 4.50
C ARG A 258 -22.36 -1.75 4.89
N PRO A 259 -23.01 -0.94 4.03
CA PRO A 259 -23.28 0.47 4.31
C PRO A 259 -24.10 0.73 5.57
N ASP A 260 -24.92 -0.23 5.99
CA ASP A 260 -25.76 -0.16 7.18
C ASP A 260 -25.00 -0.50 8.49
N GLY A 261 -23.70 -0.80 8.40
CA GLY A 261 -22.86 -1.19 9.52
C GLY A 261 -22.88 -2.69 9.84
N ASN A 262 -23.71 -3.49 9.15
CA ASN A 262 -23.71 -4.94 9.33
C ASN A 262 -22.46 -5.55 8.71
N VAL A 263 -21.92 -6.57 9.37
CA VAL A 263 -20.75 -7.32 8.90
C VAL A 263 -21.16 -8.76 8.62
N LEU A 264 -20.87 -9.24 7.41
CA LEU A 264 -21.04 -10.64 7.05
C LEU A 264 -19.69 -11.36 7.13
N VAL A 265 -19.72 -12.59 7.63
CA VAL A 265 -18.56 -13.45 7.85
C VAL A 265 -18.78 -14.83 7.24
N PRO A 266 -17.71 -15.60 6.95
CA PRO A 266 -17.81 -16.97 6.49
C PRO A 266 -18.67 -17.84 7.41
N ALA A 267 -19.59 -18.61 6.81
CA ALA A 267 -20.48 -19.52 7.51
C ALA A 267 -20.11 -20.98 7.26
N ALA A 268 -19.99 -21.37 6.00
CA ALA A 268 -19.62 -22.73 5.59
C ALA A 268 -18.98 -22.74 4.20
N ILE A 269 -18.18 -23.76 3.92
CA ILE A 269 -17.65 -24.03 2.58
C ILE A 269 -18.69 -24.81 1.80
N THR A 270 -19.05 -24.33 0.60
CA THR A 270 -20.04 -25.00 -0.27
C THR A 270 -19.42 -25.62 -1.50
N ALA A 271 -18.25 -25.14 -1.94
CA ALA A 271 -17.53 -25.73 -3.05
C ALA A 271 -16.02 -25.45 -2.96
N VAL A 272 -15.23 -26.43 -3.40
CA VAL A 272 -13.78 -26.33 -3.59
C VAL A 272 -13.45 -26.91 -4.96
N SER A 273 -12.57 -26.24 -5.71
CA SER A 273 -12.07 -26.72 -7.00
C SER A 273 -10.59 -26.40 -7.17
N GLY A 274 -9.86 -27.25 -7.89
CA GLY A 274 -8.41 -27.12 -8.06
C GLY A 274 -7.63 -27.47 -6.79
N ILE A 275 -6.57 -26.71 -6.50
CA ILE A 275 -5.67 -26.94 -5.37
C ILE A 275 -5.96 -25.86 -4.33
N VAL A 276 -6.64 -26.27 -3.25
CA VAL A 276 -6.86 -25.44 -2.06
C VAL A 276 -6.52 -26.29 -0.84
N GLU A 277 -5.40 -26.01 -0.20
CA GLU A 277 -4.96 -26.71 1.02
C GLU A 277 -5.60 -26.05 2.24
N HIS A 278 -6.11 -26.85 3.17
CA HIS A 278 -6.78 -26.40 4.40
C HIS A 278 -7.86 -25.33 4.19
N PRO A 279 -8.86 -25.56 3.29
CA PRO A 279 -9.92 -24.58 3.03
C PRO A 279 -10.69 -24.19 4.30
N GLU A 280 -10.77 -25.07 5.31
CA GLU A 280 -11.41 -24.86 6.60
C GLU A 280 -10.83 -23.70 7.41
N HIS A 281 -9.56 -23.33 7.19
CA HIS A 281 -8.91 -22.25 7.94
C HIS A 281 -9.58 -20.89 7.72
N ILE A 282 -10.22 -20.67 6.57
CA ILE A 282 -10.90 -19.40 6.26
C ILE A 282 -12.18 -19.17 7.08
N LEU A 283 -12.70 -20.19 7.76
CA LEU A 283 -13.94 -20.10 8.52
C LEU A 283 -13.76 -19.47 9.90
N ALA A 284 -12.52 -19.31 10.38
CA ALA A 284 -12.19 -18.70 11.65
C ALA A 284 -11.36 -17.43 11.45
N ASN A 285 -11.63 -16.40 12.25
CA ASN A 285 -10.85 -15.16 12.23
C ASN A 285 -9.48 -15.35 12.89
N ASP A 286 -8.58 -16.03 12.19
CA ASP A 286 -7.23 -16.36 12.66
C ASP A 286 -6.18 -16.02 11.58
N VAL A 287 -4.91 -16.32 11.84
CA VAL A 287 -3.79 -16.20 10.91
C VAL A 287 -3.52 -17.49 10.14
N ASN A 288 -4.23 -18.58 10.46
CA ASN A 288 -4.19 -19.79 9.64
C ASN A 288 -4.79 -19.48 8.26
N TRP A 289 -4.16 -19.98 7.20
CA TRP A 289 -4.58 -19.70 5.83
C TRP A 289 -5.01 -20.96 5.07
N ALA A 290 -6.01 -20.78 4.22
CA ALA A 290 -6.29 -21.66 3.10
C ALA A 290 -5.32 -21.31 1.96
N TRP A 291 -4.52 -22.28 1.51
CA TRP A 291 -3.51 -22.05 0.47
C TRP A 291 -4.04 -22.42 -0.91
N PHE A 292 -4.11 -21.43 -1.81
CA PHE A 292 -4.56 -21.61 -3.18
C PHE A 292 -3.35 -21.85 -4.09
N GLY A 293 -3.37 -22.93 -4.85
CA GLY A 293 -2.34 -23.26 -5.84
C GLY A 293 -1.13 -24.00 -5.28
N LYS A 294 -0.14 -24.25 -6.13
CA LYS A 294 1.03 -25.06 -5.79
C LYS A 294 2.15 -24.21 -5.19
N GLN A 295 2.65 -24.61 -4.02
CA GLN A 295 3.79 -23.94 -3.34
C GLN A 295 5.08 -23.98 -4.17
N SER A 296 5.32 -25.04 -4.93
CA SER A 296 6.47 -25.15 -5.83
C SER A 296 6.23 -24.39 -7.15
N THR A 297 6.68 -23.14 -7.19
CA THR A 297 6.63 -22.31 -8.40
C THR A 297 7.31 -22.98 -9.58
N ARG A 298 8.42 -23.68 -9.36
CA ARG A 298 9.17 -24.38 -10.42
C ARG A 298 8.36 -25.53 -11.02
N GLU A 299 7.73 -26.37 -10.20
CA GLU A 299 6.90 -27.48 -10.70
C GLU A 299 5.74 -26.98 -11.53
N ALA A 300 5.06 -25.94 -11.03
CA ALA A 300 3.93 -25.36 -11.73
C ALA A 300 4.39 -24.65 -13.03
N TYR A 301 5.56 -23.99 -13.05
CA TYR A 301 6.10 -23.35 -14.25
C TYR A 301 6.43 -24.35 -15.36
N LEU A 302 6.99 -25.51 -14.99
CA LEU A 302 7.37 -26.56 -15.93
C LEU A 302 6.19 -27.39 -16.42
N ASN A 303 4.98 -27.20 -15.86
CA ASN A 303 3.77 -27.92 -16.24
C ASN A 303 2.64 -26.94 -16.64
N PRO A 304 2.44 -26.69 -17.95
CA PRO A 304 1.42 -25.76 -18.44
C PRO A 304 -0.01 -26.09 -17.97
N GLY A 305 -0.32 -27.37 -17.75
CA GLY A 305 -1.63 -27.79 -17.25
C GLY A 305 -1.86 -27.34 -15.80
N LEU A 306 -0.82 -27.39 -14.97
CA LEU A 306 -0.87 -26.85 -13.60
C LEU A 306 -0.95 -25.33 -13.60
N ALA A 307 -0.22 -24.66 -14.49
CA ALA A 307 -0.26 -23.21 -14.63
C ALA A 307 -1.66 -22.68 -15.03
N ALA A 308 -2.38 -23.44 -15.87
CA ALA A 308 -3.72 -23.07 -16.33
C ALA A 308 -4.85 -23.49 -15.38
N LEU A 309 -4.56 -24.33 -14.38
CA LEU A 309 -5.56 -24.81 -13.43
C LEU A 309 -6.10 -23.65 -12.60
N LYS A 310 -7.43 -23.56 -12.52
CA LYS A 310 -8.11 -22.61 -11.64
C LYS A 310 -8.32 -23.24 -10.28
N HIS A 311 -8.02 -22.48 -9.24
CA HIS A 311 -8.23 -22.84 -7.85
C HIS A 311 -9.35 -21.96 -7.31
N SER A 312 -10.37 -22.57 -6.72
CA SER A 312 -11.55 -21.85 -6.25
C SER A 312 -12.05 -22.38 -4.92
N LEU A 313 -12.56 -21.45 -4.12
CA LEU A 313 -13.23 -21.70 -2.86
C LEU A 313 -14.50 -20.84 -2.82
N THR A 314 -15.64 -21.47 -2.55
CA THR A 314 -16.92 -20.80 -2.36
C THR A 314 -17.39 -20.98 -0.92
N LEU A 315 -17.78 -19.87 -0.30
CA LEU A 315 -18.25 -19.81 1.08
C LEU A 315 -19.65 -19.20 1.11
N THR A 316 -20.55 -19.74 1.93
CA THR A 316 -21.74 -19.00 2.36
C THR A 316 -21.35 -17.98 3.42
N LEU A 317 -22.15 -16.92 3.51
CA LEU A 317 -21.98 -15.85 4.47
C LEU A 317 -23.11 -15.86 5.49
N LYS A 318 -22.81 -15.39 6.70
CA LYS A 318 -23.78 -15.13 7.78
C LYS A 318 -23.50 -13.79 8.42
N GLU A 319 -24.48 -13.20 9.08
CA GLU A 319 -24.23 -12.02 9.91
C GLU A 319 -23.30 -12.37 11.07
N SER A 320 -22.34 -11.48 11.34
CA SER A 320 -21.48 -11.58 12.51
C SER A 320 -22.33 -11.38 13.76
N THR A 321 -22.40 -12.40 14.61
CA THR A 321 -22.96 -12.26 15.95
C THR A 321 -21.90 -11.59 16.81
N CYS A 322 -22.22 -10.40 17.34
CA CYS A 322 -21.38 -9.76 18.36
C CYS A 322 -21.41 -10.55 19.67
#